data_AF-A0A6V7TUM5-F1
#
_entry.id   AF-A0A6V7TUM5-F1
#
_cell.length_a   1.000
_cell.length_b   1.000
_cell.length_c   1.000
_cell.angle_alpha   90.00
_cell.angle_beta   90.00
_cell.angle_gamma   90.00
#
_symmetry.space_group_name_H-M   'P 1'
#
loop_
_entity.id
_entity.type
_entity.pdbx_description
1 polymer ?
#
loop_
_entity_poly.entity_id
_entity_poly.type
_entity_poly.pdbx_seq_one_letter_code
_entity_poly.pdbx_strand_id
1 'polypeptide(L)'
;MSQLKMVDLRLNKLQTIPKELFEITVVANSRYGQMFISENPLICNCGMEWLLNAKDRKSDDIPSISENGGVRDINEAKCLLPLNGQIKFVAETESSDFLCPYNTLCEPNCPCCQLSSCDCKSICPKACDCFRDQTFTKNVVKCSGTEKEEFDLQKLPMQSSHILLSNLNFPVLKKSDFFGMGRLVELHINSSNIQTIEPSAFDTINNLKVRGI
;
A
#
# COMPACT_ATOMS: atom_id res chain seq x y z
N MET A 1 -33.20 -8.06 19.77
CA MET A 1 -32.19 -8.74 18.94
C MET A 1 -30.86 -8.61 19.66
N SER A 2 -30.19 -9.72 19.99
CA SER A 2 -28.92 -9.67 20.74
C SER A 2 -27.81 -9.09 19.86
N GLN A 3 -27.32 -7.90 20.19
CA GLN A 3 -26.16 -7.34 19.51
C GLN A 3 -24.91 -8.07 20.00
N LEU A 4 -24.08 -8.50 19.06
CA LEU A 4 -22.83 -9.20 19.32
C LEU A 4 -21.84 -8.23 19.95
N LYS A 5 -21.59 -8.38 21.26
CA LYS A 5 -20.73 -7.46 22.02
C LYS A 5 -19.26 -7.83 21.96
N MET A 6 -18.95 -9.08 21.66
CA MET A 6 -17.58 -9.58 21.64
C MET A 6 -17.41 -10.58 20.51
N VAL A 7 -16.31 -10.45 19.78
CA VAL A 7 -15.88 -11.41 18.76
C VAL A 7 -14.43 -11.76 19.01
N ASP A 8 -14.17 -13.04 19.21
CA ASP A 8 -12.82 -13.58 19.33
C ASP A 8 -12.46 -14.32 18.04
N LEU A 9 -11.52 -13.78 17.28
CA LEU A 9 -11.00 -14.35 16.04
C LEU A 9 -9.60 -14.94 16.20
N ARG A 10 -9.05 -14.99 17.42
CA ARG A 10 -7.68 -15.45 17.66
C ARG A 10 -7.47 -16.89 17.21
N LEU A 11 -6.21 -17.25 16.96
CA LEU A 11 -5.79 -18.63 16.66
C LEU A 11 -6.48 -19.22 15.42
N ASN A 12 -6.74 -18.36 14.43
CA ASN A 12 -7.31 -18.75 13.15
C ASN A 12 -6.27 -18.58 12.02
N LYS A 13 -6.70 -18.75 10.78
CA LYS A 13 -5.87 -18.58 9.57
C LYS A 13 -6.29 -17.38 8.74
N LEU A 14 -6.84 -16.36 9.40
CA LEU A 14 -7.34 -15.17 8.71
C LEU A 14 -6.15 -14.36 8.17
N GLN A 15 -6.22 -14.00 6.90
CA GLN A 15 -5.28 -13.06 6.28
C GLN A 15 -5.86 -11.64 6.24
N THR A 16 -7.18 -11.51 6.30
CA THR A 16 -7.87 -10.22 6.20
C THR A 16 -9.10 -10.21 7.10
N ILE A 17 -9.35 -9.07 7.74
CA ILE A 17 -10.54 -8.83 8.54
C ILE A 17 -11.31 -7.69 7.86
N PRO A 18 -12.52 -7.96 7.34
CA PRO A 18 -13.34 -6.94 6.69
C PRO A 18 -13.68 -5.81 7.66
N LYS A 19 -13.61 -4.56 7.18
CA LYS A 19 -13.94 -3.38 7.98
C LYS A 19 -15.37 -3.43 8.49
N GLU A 20 -16.28 -4.03 7.73
CA GLU A 20 -17.69 -4.18 8.06
C GLU A 20 -17.89 -4.99 9.35
N LEU A 21 -17.05 -6.00 9.59
CA LEU A 21 -17.11 -6.81 10.82
C LEU A 21 -16.72 -5.96 12.03
N PHE A 22 -15.71 -5.10 11.87
CA PHE A 22 -15.32 -4.11 12.89
C PHE A 22 -16.43 -3.07 13.11
N GLU A 23 -17.07 -2.59 12.04
CA GLU A 23 -18.16 -1.63 12.14
C GLU A 23 -19.38 -2.21 12.89
N ILE A 24 -19.77 -3.44 12.59
CA ILE A 24 -20.93 -4.10 13.23
C ILE A 24 -20.62 -4.51 14.67
N THR A 25 -19.39 -4.96 14.96
CA THR A 25 -19.04 -5.47 16.30
C THR A 25 -18.62 -4.35 17.23
N VAL A 26 -17.70 -3.49 16.79
CA VAL A 26 -17.07 -2.47 17.63
C VAL A 26 -17.80 -1.14 17.51
N VAL A 27 -17.98 -0.63 16.28
CA VAL A 27 -18.53 0.73 16.08
C VAL A 27 -19.99 0.79 16.51
N ALA A 28 -20.82 -0.17 16.12
CA ALA A 28 -22.24 -0.19 16.48
C ALA A 28 -22.50 -0.43 17.97
N ASN A 29 -21.56 -1.07 18.70
CA ASN A 29 -21.68 -1.34 20.14
C ASN A 29 -20.89 -0.34 21.00
N SER A 30 -20.33 0.71 20.39
CA SER A 30 -19.56 1.79 21.03
C SER A 30 -18.54 1.27 22.06
N ARG A 31 -18.85 1.40 23.35
CA ARG A 31 -17.96 1.06 24.48
C ARG A 31 -17.92 -0.44 24.83
N TYR A 32 -18.87 -1.22 24.32
CA TYR A 32 -19.00 -2.64 24.67
C TYR A 32 -18.44 -3.57 23.61
N GLY A 33 -18.31 -3.09 22.38
CA GLY A 33 -17.88 -3.88 21.25
C GLY A 33 -16.40 -4.22 21.33
N GLN A 34 -16.08 -5.49 21.55
CA GLN A 34 -14.71 -5.98 21.69
C GLN A 34 -14.37 -6.96 20.58
N MET A 35 -13.18 -6.82 20.03
CA MET A 35 -12.64 -7.74 19.03
C MET A 35 -11.26 -8.21 19.44
N PHE A 36 -10.96 -9.49 19.22
CA PHE A 36 -9.64 -10.07 19.40
C PHE A 36 -9.18 -10.70 18.08
N ILE A 37 -7.97 -10.37 17.60
CA ILE A 37 -7.51 -10.71 16.25
C ILE A 37 -6.09 -11.30 16.19
N SER A 38 -5.36 -11.31 17.31
CA SER A 38 -3.99 -11.83 17.39
C SER A 38 -3.90 -13.31 16.99
N GLU A 39 -2.68 -13.82 16.80
CA GLU A 39 -2.45 -15.21 16.39
C GLU A 39 -3.16 -15.59 15.07
N ASN A 40 -3.15 -14.66 14.11
CA ASN A 40 -3.60 -14.88 12.73
C ASN A 40 -2.48 -14.46 11.76
N PRO A 41 -2.34 -15.12 10.60
CA PRO A 41 -1.40 -14.74 9.55
C PRO A 41 -1.90 -13.54 8.74
N LEU A 42 -2.21 -12.42 9.41
CA LEU A 42 -2.79 -11.23 8.78
C LEU A 42 -1.83 -10.64 7.72
N ILE A 43 -2.38 -10.05 6.67
CA ILE A 43 -1.65 -9.29 5.65
C ILE A 43 -2.09 -7.83 5.78
N CYS A 44 -1.16 -6.90 6.00
CA CYS A 44 -1.45 -5.46 6.05
C CYS A 44 -1.79 -4.93 4.64
N ASN A 45 -2.95 -5.34 4.13
CA ASN A 45 -3.43 -4.90 2.84
C ASN A 45 -4.18 -3.57 2.93
N CYS A 46 -4.39 -2.93 1.79
CA CYS A 46 -5.06 -1.62 1.71
C CYS A 46 -6.49 -1.60 2.32
N GLY A 47 -7.17 -2.74 2.45
CA GLY A 47 -8.49 -2.83 3.09
C GLY A 47 -8.45 -2.90 4.61
N MET A 48 -7.26 -3.00 5.22
CA MET A 48 -7.08 -3.13 6.67
C MET A 48 -6.46 -1.88 7.33
N GLU A 49 -6.32 -0.76 6.61
CA GLU A 49 -5.76 0.48 7.17
C GLU A 49 -6.55 0.98 8.40
N TRP A 50 -7.84 0.64 8.49
CA TRP A 50 -8.69 0.95 9.63
C TRP A 50 -8.14 0.45 10.98
N LEU A 51 -7.27 -0.58 10.97
CA LEU A 51 -6.62 -1.11 12.17
C LEU A 51 -5.78 -0.07 12.91
N LEU A 52 -5.24 0.93 12.21
CA LEU A 52 -4.49 2.04 12.82
C LEU A 52 -5.32 2.81 13.85
N ASN A 53 -6.64 2.84 13.66
CA ASN A 53 -7.58 3.57 14.51
C ASN A 53 -8.43 2.63 15.39
N ALA A 54 -8.04 1.36 15.52
CA ALA A 54 -8.85 0.33 16.18
C ALA A 54 -8.56 0.15 17.68
N LYS A 55 -7.51 0.80 18.23
CA LYS A 55 -7.01 0.53 19.59
C LYS A 55 -7.97 0.93 20.71
N ASP A 56 -8.53 2.14 20.67
CA ASP A 56 -9.41 2.64 21.73
C ASP A 56 -10.38 3.69 21.19
N ARG A 57 -11.68 3.44 21.31
CA ARG A 57 -12.70 4.49 21.19
C ARG A 57 -13.05 5.00 22.58
N LYS A 58 -12.38 6.07 23.00
CA LYS A 58 -12.72 6.80 24.24
C LYS A 58 -13.98 7.63 24.00
N SER A 59 -14.83 7.72 25.03
CA SER A 59 -15.91 8.70 25.13
C SER A 59 -15.35 9.96 25.80
N ASP A 60 -15.51 11.14 25.19
CA ASP A 60 -15.02 12.41 25.74
C ASP A 60 -15.71 12.81 27.06
N ASP A 61 -16.84 12.18 27.41
CA ASP A 61 -17.70 12.63 28.52
C ASP A 61 -17.53 11.90 29.88
N ILE A 62 -16.70 10.84 30.02
CA ILE A 62 -16.59 10.12 31.32
C ILE A 62 -15.16 9.63 31.61
N PRO A 63 -14.48 10.14 32.66
CA PRO A 63 -13.22 9.60 33.13
C PRO A 63 -13.47 8.43 34.10
N SER A 64 -12.90 7.27 33.78
CA SER A 64 -12.73 6.08 34.65
C SER A 64 -13.83 5.01 34.59
N ILE A 65 -13.56 3.93 33.84
CA ILE A 65 -13.54 2.50 34.23
C ILE A 65 -13.35 1.71 32.91
N SER A 66 -12.65 0.59 32.97
CA SER A 66 -12.00 -0.16 31.89
C SER A 66 -12.93 -0.83 30.85
N GLU A 67 -13.89 -0.12 30.27
CA GLU A 67 -14.78 -0.63 29.22
C GLU A 67 -14.62 0.19 27.94
N ASN A 68 -13.43 0.13 27.34
CA ASN A 68 -13.20 0.69 26.01
C ASN A 68 -13.45 -0.41 24.96
N GLY A 69 -14.45 -0.19 24.12
CA GLY A 69 -14.63 -0.97 22.90
C GLY A 69 -13.43 -0.75 21.96
N GLY A 70 -13.16 -1.73 21.11
CA GLY A 70 -11.98 -1.73 20.25
C GLY A 70 -11.47 -3.13 19.93
N VAL A 71 -10.36 -3.16 19.20
CA VAL A 71 -9.54 -4.35 19.05
C VAL A 71 -8.62 -4.42 20.27
N ARG A 72 -8.88 -5.38 21.16
CA ARG A 72 -8.30 -5.42 22.51
C ARG A 72 -6.88 -5.98 22.56
N ASP A 73 -6.48 -6.75 21.55
CA ASP A 73 -5.17 -7.41 21.42
C ASP A 73 -4.38 -6.90 20.19
N ILE A 74 -4.61 -5.65 19.82
CA ILE A 74 -4.00 -4.99 18.66
C ILE A 74 -2.48 -4.85 18.78
N ASN A 75 -1.93 -4.84 20.00
CA ASN A 75 -0.49 -4.73 20.25
C ASN A 75 0.21 -6.07 20.07
N GLU A 76 -0.52 -7.18 20.23
CA GLU A 76 -0.07 -8.54 20.03
C GLU A 76 -0.28 -9.01 18.58
N ALA A 77 -1.25 -8.40 17.89
CA ALA A 77 -1.52 -8.67 16.48
C ALA A 77 -0.32 -8.27 15.59
N LYS A 78 0.04 -9.19 14.68
CA LYS A 78 1.09 -8.98 13.67
C LYS A 78 0.48 -9.11 12.29
N CYS A 79 1.09 -8.44 11.31
CA CYS A 79 0.74 -8.60 9.92
C CYS A 79 1.99 -8.69 9.03
N LEU A 80 1.83 -9.36 7.89
CA LEU A 80 2.80 -9.38 6.81
C LEU A 80 2.62 -8.12 5.94
N LEU A 81 3.71 -7.39 5.71
CA LEU A 81 3.74 -6.24 4.81
C LEU A 81 3.78 -6.71 3.35
N PRO A 82 2.84 -6.28 2.49
CA PRO A 82 2.78 -6.71 1.09
C PRO A 82 4.02 -6.38 0.27
N LEU A 83 4.68 -5.25 0.55
CA LEU A 83 5.77 -4.72 -0.27
C LEU A 83 7.09 -5.51 -0.18
N ASN A 84 7.40 -6.02 1.01
CA ASN A 84 8.70 -6.65 1.30
C ASN A 84 8.59 -7.98 2.05
N GLY A 85 7.39 -8.42 2.43
CA GLY A 85 7.18 -9.65 3.19
C GLY A 85 7.68 -9.59 4.64
N GLN A 86 7.99 -8.39 5.16
CA GLN A 86 8.36 -8.22 6.56
C GLN A 86 7.13 -8.42 7.45
N ILE A 87 7.32 -9.07 8.61
CA ILE A 87 6.28 -9.14 9.64
C ILE A 87 6.47 -7.98 10.61
N LYS A 88 5.39 -7.23 10.87
CA LYS A 88 5.38 -6.07 11.77
C LYS A 88 4.22 -6.19 12.75
N PHE A 89 4.37 -5.67 13.97
CA PHE A 89 3.24 -5.52 14.88
C PHE A 89 2.28 -4.48 14.31
N VAL A 90 0.97 -4.78 14.31
CA VAL A 90 -0.05 -3.86 13.77
C VAL A 90 0.03 -2.50 14.48
N ALA A 91 0.28 -2.53 15.79
CA ALA A 91 0.51 -1.35 16.61
C ALA A 91 1.64 -0.41 16.17
N GLU A 92 2.61 -0.90 15.41
CA GLU A 92 3.79 -0.16 14.94
C GLU A 92 3.68 0.22 13.45
N THR A 93 2.63 -0.24 12.76
CA THR A 93 2.41 0.05 11.34
C THR A 93 2.06 1.51 11.10
N GLU A 94 2.32 1.97 9.88
CA GLU A 94 1.91 3.29 9.39
C GLU A 94 0.97 3.13 8.19
N SER A 95 0.23 4.17 7.78
CA SER A 95 -0.65 4.11 6.60
C SER A 95 0.05 3.57 5.35
N SER A 96 1.36 3.85 5.21
CA SER A 96 2.13 3.43 4.06
C SER A 96 2.48 1.93 4.00
N ASP A 97 2.26 1.21 5.11
CA ASP A 97 2.41 -0.24 5.22
C ASP A 97 1.19 -1.00 4.64
N PHE A 98 0.04 -0.32 4.45
CA PHE A 98 -1.22 -0.93 4.01
C PHE A 98 -1.43 -0.83 2.50
N LEU A 99 -0.99 -1.87 1.77
CA LEU A 99 -0.99 -1.85 0.30
C LEU A 99 -1.68 -3.06 -0.33
N CYS A 100 -2.24 -2.91 -1.51
CA CYS A 100 -2.82 -4.01 -2.28
C CYS A 100 -2.04 -4.23 -3.58
N PRO A 101 -1.66 -5.48 -3.90
CA PRO A 101 -1.02 -5.79 -5.17
C PRO A 101 -2.01 -5.62 -6.33
N TYR A 102 -1.51 -5.29 -7.52
CA TYR A 102 -2.34 -5.24 -8.72
C TYR A 102 -1.53 -5.59 -9.99
N ASN A 103 -2.23 -6.20 -10.96
CA ASN A 103 -1.71 -6.39 -12.32
C ASN A 103 -2.27 -5.33 -13.28
N THR A 104 -3.54 -5.00 -13.14
CA THR A 104 -4.21 -3.96 -13.93
C THR A 104 -5.31 -3.35 -13.09
N LEU A 105 -5.39 -2.02 -13.07
CA LEU A 105 -6.46 -1.28 -12.42
C LEU A 105 -6.70 0.06 -13.12
N CYS A 106 -7.84 0.66 -12.84
CA CYS A 106 -8.11 2.04 -13.20
C CYS A 106 -8.35 2.85 -11.93
N GLU A 107 -7.92 4.11 -11.93
CA GLU A 107 -8.28 5.03 -10.84
C GLU A 107 -9.81 5.20 -10.75
N PRO A 108 -10.35 5.54 -9.57
CA PRO A 108 -11.77 5.87 -9.43
C PRO A 108 -12.18 6.94 -10.46
N ASN A 109 -13.37 6.77 -11.06
CA ASN A 109 -13.93 7.70 -12.05
C ASN A 109 -13.13 7.85 -13.36
N CYS A 110 -12.24 6.91 -13.69
CA CYS A 110 -11.48 6.91 -14.94
C CYS A 110 -12.40 6.70 -16.18
N PRO A 111 -12.57 7.72 -17.06
CA PRO A 111 -13.57 7.67 -18.15
C PRO A 111 -13.18 6.73 -19.30
N CYS A 112 -11.90 6.36 -19.40
CA CYS A 112 -11.34 5.62 -20.53
C CYS A 112 -10.94 4.18 -20.19
N CYS A 113 -11.37 3.61 -19.06
CA CYS A 113 -10.82 2.33 -18.56
C CYS A 113 -10.94 1.15 -19.56
N GLN A 114 -11.98 1.19 -20.42
CA GLN A 114 -12.22 0.19 -21.46
C GLN A 114 -11.37 0.38 -22.73
N LEU A 115 -10.72 1.54 -22.88
CA LEU A 115 -9.87 1.84 -24.02
C LEU A 115 -8.46 1.25 -23.83
N SER A 116 -7.77 1.05 -24.95
CA SER A 116 -6.37 0.61 -24.98
C SER A 116 -5.41 1.73 -24.58
N SER A 117 -5.72 2.97 -24.97
CA SER A 117 -4.99 4.18 -24.58
C SER A 117 -5.75 4.90 -23.47
N CYS A 118 -5.23 4.86 -22.24
CA CYS A 118 -5.89 5.47 -21.09
C CYS A 118 -4.89 5.78 -19.97
N ASP A 119 -4.66 7.06 -19.70
CA ASP A 119 -3.62 7.54 -18.75
C ASP A 119 -3.94 7.24 -17.28
N CYS A 120 -5.24 7.03 -16.95
CA CYS A 120 -5.70 6.61 -15.62
C CYS A 120 -5.80 5.10 -15.45
N LYS A 121 -5.37 4.32 -16.44
CA LYS A 121 -5.28 2.85 -16.39
C LYS A 121 -3.83 2.45 -16.12
N SER A 122 -3.60 1.84 -14.96
CA SER A 122 -2.28 1.32 -14.59
C SER A 122 -2.17 -0.16 -14.96
N ILE A 123 -1.12 -0.52 -15.68
CA ILE A 123 -0.77 -1.91 -16.01
C ILE A 123 0.60 -2.18 -15.42
N CYS A 124 0.69 -3.18 -14.53
CA CYS A 124 1.96 -3.56 -13.92
C CYS A 124 2.82 -4.34 -14.93
N PRO A 125 4.07 -3.92 -15.22
CA PRO A 125 4.95 -4.66 -16.12
C PRO A 125 5.32 -6.03 -15.57
N LYS A 126 5.61 -7.00 -16.46
CA LYS A 126 5.93 -8.39 -16.07
C LYS A 126 7.13 -8.54 -15.14
N ALA A 127 8.10 -7.62 -15.22
CA ALA A 127 9.31 -7.63 -14.38
C ALA A 127 9.10 -6.87 -13.06
N CYS A 128 7.86 -6.52 -12.72
CA CYS A 128 7.54 -5.67 -11.58
C CYS A 128 6.42 -6.26 -10.72
N ASP A 129 6.48 -5.94 -9.44
CA ASP A 129 5.39 -6.06 -8.49
C ASP A 129 4.87 -4.65 -8.18
N CYS A 130 3.57 -4.44 -8.37
CA CYS A 130 2.95 -3.14 -8.19
C CYS A 130 1.93 -3.17 -7.06
N PHE A 131 1.93 -2.13 -6.24
CA PHE A 131 1.14 -2.03 -5.02
C PHE A 131 0.52 -0.65 -4.89
N ARG A 132 -0.70 -0.56 -4.36
CA ARG A 132 -1.38 0.72 -4.12
C ARG A 132 -2.06 0.79 -2.77
N ASP A 133 -2.25 2.00 -2.24
CA ASP A 133 -3.05 2.25 -1.03
C ASP A 133 -4.56 2.34 -1.35
N GLN A 134 -5.41 2.44 -0.33
CA GLN A 134 -6.86 2.45 -0.54
C GLN A 134 -7.33 3.66 -1.37
N THR A 135 -6.65 4.79 -1.23
CA THR A 135 -7.00 6.12 -1.76
C THR A 135 -6.41 6.43 -3.13
N PHE A 136 -5.58 5.53 -3.70
CA PHE A 136 -4.84 5.75 -4.95
C PHE A 136 -3.81 6.89 -4.88
N THR A 137 -3.41 7.30 -3.67
CA THR A 137 -2.40 8.35 -3.48
C THR A 137 -0.97 7.79 -3.49
N LYS A 138 -0.78 6.59 -2.96
CA LYS A 138 0.47 5.86 -2.98
C LYS A 138 0.38 4.69 -3.96
N ASN A 139 1.30 4.68 -4.93
CA ASN A 139 1.46 3.63 -5.91
C ASN A 139 2.94 3.28 -6.01
N VAL A 140 3.29 2.11 -5.50
CA VAL A 140 4.66 1.61 -5.43
C VAL A 140 4.87 0.61 -6.56
N VAL A 141 5.87 0.84 -7.39
CA VAL A 141 6.24 -0.04 -8.49
C VAL A 141 7.66 -0.54 -8.23
N LYS A 142 7.78 -1.83 -7.95
CA LYS A 142 9.05 -2.48 -7.62
C LYS A 142 9.42 -3.43 -8.73
N CYS A 143 10.44 -3.08 -9.52
CA CYS A 143 10.89 -3.86 -10.65
C CYS A 143 12.25 -4.48 -10.38
N SER A 144 12.40 -5.75 -10.76
CA SER A 144 13.70 -6.42 -10.73
C SER A 144 13.88 -7.36 -11.92
N GLY A 145 15.09 -7.41 -12.46
CA GLY A 145 15.41 -8.24 -13.61
C GLY A 145 16.80 -8.87 -13.54
N THR A 146 17.33 -9.24 -14.70
CA THR A 146 18.64 -9.90 -14.83
C THR A 146 19.59 -9.16 -15.76
N GLU A 147 19.36 -7.86 -16.04
CA GLU A 147 20.13 -6.99 -16.96
C GLU A 147 20.27 -7.49 -18.43
N LYS A 148 19.68 -8.63 -18.80
CA LYS A 148 19.84 -9.25 -20.12
C LYS A 148 19.08 -8.52 -21.23
N GLU A 149 17.91 -7.98 -20.90
CA GLU A 149 17.02 -7.29 -21.84
C GLU A 149 16.87 -5.83 -21.41
N GLU A 150 16.82 -4.94 -22.40
CA GLU A 150 16.61 -3.52 -22.15
C GLU A 150 15.21 -3.30 -21.57
N PHE A 151 15.15 -2.59 -20.44
CA PHE A 151 13.91 -2.30 -19.75
C PHE A 151 13.36 -0.95 -20.22
N ASP A 152 12.14 -0.99 -20.74
CA ASP A 152 11.42 0.20 -21.20
C ASP A 152 10.70 0.87 -20.02
N LEU A 153 11.28 1.97 -19.53
CA LEU A 153 10.73 2.77 -18.42
C LEU A 153 9.37 3.38 -18.74
N GLN A 154 9.01 3.58 -20.01
CA GLN A 154 7.69 4.12 -20.39
C GLN A 154 6.55 3.14 -20.14
N LYS A 155 6.85 1.85 -19.88
CA LYS A 155 5.85 0.85 -19.48
C LYS A 155 5.44 0.97 -18.02
N LEU A 156 6.18 1.73 -17.22
CA LEU A 156 5.82 1.96 -15.82
C LEU A 156 4.48 2.73 -15.75
N PRO A 157 3.58 2.39 -14.81
CA PRO A 157 2.32 3.11 -14.66
C PRO A 157 2.52 4.61 -14.48
N MET A 158 1.80 5.44 -15.23
CA MET A 158 1.88 6.91 -15.12
C MET A 158 1.54 7.42 -13.71
N GLN A 159 0.67 6.71 -12.99
CA GLN A 159 0.24 7.08 -11.63
C GLN A 159 1.21 6.58 -10.55
N SER A 160 2.44 6.20 -10.90
CA SER A 160 3.46 5.77 -9.94
C SER A 160 3.87 6.92 -9.03
N SER A 161 3.97 6.66 -7.73
CA SER A 161 4.51 7.63 -6.77
C SER A 161 5.84 7.22 -6.14
N HIS A 162 6.12 5.91 -6.08
CA HIS A 162 7.40 5.38 -5.62
C HIS A 162 7.86 4.31 -6.60
N ILE A 163 9.02 4.48 -7.21
CA ILE A 163 9.58 3.54 -8.18
C ILE A 163 10.88 2.97 -7.61
N LEU A 164 10.97 1.65 -7.53
CA LEU A 164 12.13 0.90 -7.04
C LEU A 164 12.64 0.01 -8.18
N LEU A 165 13.79 0.34 -8.76
CA LEU A 165 14.38 -0.37 -9.90
C LEU A 165 15.67 -1.06 -9.44
N SER A 166 15.81 -2.36 -9.73
CA SER A 166 17.03 -3.09 -9.36
C SER A 166 17.42 -4.18 -10.37
N ASN A 167 18.69 -4.24 -10.77
CA ASN A 167 19.21 -5.26 -11.70
C ASN A 167 18.52 -5.22 -13.08
N LEU A 168 18.27 -4.01 -13.59
CA LEU A 168 17.60 -3.78 -14.88
C LEU A 168 18.55 -3.09 -15.84
N ASN A 169 18.45 -3.35 -17.14
CA ASN A 169 19.31 -2.72 -18.12
C ASN A 169 18.59 -1.55 -18.80
N PHE A 170 18.92 -0.32 -18.42
CA PHE A 170 18.45 0.90 -19.09
C PHE A 170 19.61 1.92 -19.13
N PRO A 171 20.52 1.82 -20.12
CA PRO A 171 21.80 2.51 -20.08
C PRO A 171 21.69 4.03 -20.22
N VAL A 172 20.56 4.54 -20.72
CA VAL A 172 20.30 5.98 -20.87
C VAL A 172 19.00 6.32 -20.17
N LEU A 173 19.07 7.21 -19.18
CA LEU A 173 17.89 7.87 -18.61
C LEU A 173 17.54 9.10 -19.44
N LYS A 174 16.37 9.07 -20.08
CA LYS A 174 15.88 10.09 -21.01
C LYS A 174 14.87 11.00 -20.35
N LYS A 175 14.71 12.21 -20.90
CA LYS A 175 13.65 13.15 -20.48
C LYS A 175 12.23 12.58 -20.60
N SER A 176 12.01 11.68 -21.56
CA SER A 176 10.70 11.08 -21.81
C SER A 176 10.36 9.91 -20.88
N ASP A 177 11.32 9.33 -20.16
CA ASP A 177 11.12 8.08 -19.42
C ASP A 177 10.12 8.22 -18.26
N PHE A 178 10.06 9.41 -17.65
CA PHE A 178 9.13 9.72 -16.57
C PHE A 178 8.07 10.76 -16.95
N PHE A 179 7.88 10.97 -18.26
CA PHE A 179 6.90 11.93 -18.76
C PHE A 179 5.49 11.58 -18.24
N GLY A 180 4.78 12.57 -17.71
CA GLY A 180 3.43 12.40 -17.17
C GLY A 180 3.36 11.76 -15.77
N MET A 181 4.49 11.36 -15.18
CA MET A 181 4.54 10.82 -13.81
C MET A 181 4.49 11.93 -12.74
N GLY A 182 3.44 12.75 -12.77
CA GLY A 182 3.31 13.93 -11.92
C GLY A 182 3.16 13.65 -10.41
N ARG A 183 2.93 12.39 -10.02
CA ARG A 183 2.85 11.96 -8.62
C ARG A 183 4.15 11.31 -8.12
N LEU A 184 5.18 11.21 -8.95
CA LEU A 184 6.43 10.56 -8.58
C LEU A 184 7.17 11.36 -7.51
N VAL A 185 7.32 10.78 -6.33
CA VAL A 185 7.98 11.41 -5.17
C VAL A 185 9.32 10.76 -4.86
N GLU A 186 9.45 9.44 -5.06
CA GLU A 186 10.69 8.72 -4.78
C GLU A 186 11.06 7.77 -5.93
N LEU A 187 12.28 7.91 -6.42
CA LEU A 187 12.88 7.04 -7.43
C LEU A 187 14.16 6.45 -6.85
N HIS A 188 14.14 5.14 -6.62
CA HIS A 188 15.33 4.37 -6.26
C HIS A 188 15.76 3.55 -7.46
N ILE A 189 17.01 3.73 -7.85
CA ILE A 189 17.65 2.92 -8.86
C ILE A 189 18.83 2.23 -8.16
N ASN A 190 19.11 0.98 -8.50
CA ASN A 190 20.25 0.27 -7.96
C ASN A 190 20.73 -0.78 -8.96
N SER A 191 22.04 -0.82 -9.24
CA SER A 191 22.64 -1.86 -10.10
C SER A 191 21.89 -1.97 -11.43
N SER A 192 21.75 -0.85 -12.16
CA SER A 192 20.97 -0.80 -13.41
C SER A 192 21.75 -0.34 -14.65
N ASN A 193 23.09 -0.43 -14.60
CA ASN A 193 23.99 -0.11 -15.72
C ASN A 193 23.73 1.24 -16.41
N ILE A 194 23.29 2.27 -15.67
CA ILE A 194 23.12 3.62 -16.22
C ILE A 194 24.49 4.15 -16.62
N GLN A 195 24.64 4.49 -17.90
CA GLN A 195 25.85 5.08 -18.47
C GLN A 195 25.66 6.57 -18.74
N THR A 196 24.43 7.01 -19.04
CA THR A 196 24.13 8.39 -19.39
C THR A 196 22.80 8.82 -18.80
N ILE A 197 22.77 10.05 -18.29
CA ILE A 197 21.55 10.73 -17.87
C ILE A 197 21.41 11.96 -18.75
N GLU A 198 20.34 12.04 -19.53
CA GLU A 198 20.09 13.19 -20.40
C GLU A 198 19.88 14.46 -19.56
N PRO A 199 20.33 15.63 -20.04
CA PRO A 199 19.91 16.90 -19.47
C PRO A 199 18.39 16.95 -19.37
N SER A 200 17.87 17.43 -18.24
CA SER A 200 16.43 17.51 -18.00
C SER A 200 15.69 16.17 -17.86
N ALA A 201 16.40 15.06 -17.61
CA ALA A 201 15.78 13.74 -17.39
C ALA A 201 14.68 13.74 -16.30
N PHE A 202 14.81 14.63 -15.30
CA PHE A 202 13.91 14.72 -14.14
C PHE A 202 13.06 16.01 -14.10
N ASP A 203 13.19 16.90 -15.07
CA ASP A 203 12.58 18.25 -15.03
C ASP A 203 11.05 18.24 -14.99
N THR A 204 10.43 17.12 -15.39
CA THR A 204 8.97 16.98 -15.42
C THR A 204 8.37 16.62 -14.05
N ILE A 205 9.20 16.34 -13.04
CA ILE A 205 8.77 15.83 -11.74
C ILE A 205 9.09 16.83 -10.64
N ASN A 206 8.06 17.48 -10.12
CA ASN A 206 8.20 18.44 -9.02
C ASN A 206 8.27 17.69 -7.69
N ASN A 207 9.35 17.89 -6.91
CA ASN A 207 9.62 17.25 -5.60
C ASN A 207 10.13 15.80 -5.61
N LEU A 208 10.84 15.40 -6.68
CA LEU A 208 11.47 14.09 -6.76
C LEU A 208 12.64 13.94 -5.78
N LYS A 209 12.65 12.83 -5.04
CA LYS A 209 13.83 12.33 -4.32
C LYS A 209 14.43 11.17 -5.11
N VAL A 210 15.68 11.31 -5.52
CA VAL A 210 16.42 10.27 -6.26
C VAL A 210 17.47 9.63 -5.36
N ARG A 211 17.57 8.30 -5.36
CA ARG A 211 18.63 7.56 -4.64
C ARG A 211 19.21 6.42 -5.48
N GLY A 212 20.47 6.09 -5.19
CA GLY A 212 21.15 4.89 -5.73
C GLY A 212 21.61 4.98 -7.18
N ILE A 213 21.72 6.21 -7.70
CA ILE A 213 22.48 6.50 -8.93
C ILE A 213 23.97 6.60 -8.57
#